data_AF-A0A154VGU7-F1
#
_entry.id   AF-A0A154VGU7-F1
#
_cell.length_a   1.000
_cell.length_b   1.000
_cell.length_c   1.000
_cell.angle_alpha   90.00
_cell.angle_beta   90.00
_cell.angle_gamma   90.00
#
_symmetry.space_group_name_H-M   'P 1'
#
loop_
_entity.id
_entity.type
_entity.pdbx_description
1 polymer ?
#
loop_
_entity_poly.entity_id
_entity_poly.type
_entity_poly.pdbx_seq_one_letter_code
_entity_poly.pdbx_strand_id
1 'polypeptide(L)'
;MSITRTTHRTVTFFHPFHLPGHPGLLSPGEYEVDTLEKLDPDAAMRSYIKLECHVHLWAKEDMKDGIDVLMVEPQVLEAALALDSDPLREDERNQMIKSFGGRPTDNAAA
;
A
#
# COMPACT_ATOMS: atom_id res chain seq x y z
N MET A 1 14.50 19.88 -18.25
CA MET A 1 13.76 20.01 -16.98
C MET A 1 12.59 19.03 -17.04
N SER A 2 12.36 18.23 -15.99
CA SER A 2 11.20 17.34 -15.91
C SER A 2 10.10 17.97 -15.07
N ILE A 3 8.85 17.82 -15.49
CA ILE A 3 7.68 18.28 -14.72
C ILE A 3 7.24 17.13 -13.82
N THR A 4 7.23 17.37 -12.51
CA THR A 4 6.68 16.44 -11.51
C THR A 4 5.45 17.04 -10.84
N ARG A 5 4.58 16.17 -10.32
CA ARG A 5 3.47 16.55 -9.44
C ARG A 5 3.29 15.50 -8.34
N THR A 6 2.69 15.90 -7.24
CA THR A 6 2.26 14.97 -6.19
C THR A 6 0.74 14.89 -6.24
N THR A 7 0.20 13.68 -6.13
CA THR A 7 -1.24 13.44 -5.98
C THR A 7 -1.51 12.77 -4.65
N HIS A 8 -2.64 13.10 -4.03
CA HIS A 8 -3.04 12.60 -2.73
C HIS A 8 -4.27 11.70 -2.90
N ARG A 9 -4.26 10.51 -2.30
CA ARG A 9 -5.43 9.63 -2.25
C ARG A 9 -5.49 8.88 -0.91
N THR A 10 -6.68 8.48 -0.52
CA THR A 10 -6.89 7.53 0.58
C THR A 10 -7.11 6.13 -0.02
N VAL A 11 -6.50 5.11 0.57
CA VAL A 11 -6.73 3.70 0.23
C VAL A 11 -7.18 2.94 1.47
N THR A 12 -7.96 1.88 1.30
CA THR A 12 -8.49 1.07 2.40
C THR A 12 -7.95 -0.35 2.27
N PHE A 13 -7.44 -0.89 3.37
CA PHE A 13 -7.11 -2.30 3.54
C PHE A 13 -8.10 -2.94 4.51
N PHE A 14 -8.77 -4.02 4.11
CA PHE A 14 -9.76 -4.72 4.93
C PHE A 14 -9.13 -5.73 5.88
N HIS A 15 -7.92 -6.20 5.56
CA HIS A 15 -7.20 -7.20 6.35
C HIS A 15 -5.80 -6.68 6.73
N PRO A 16 -5.17 -7.28 7.76
CA PRO A 16 -3.76 -7.04 8.03
C PRO A 16 -2.91 -7.34 6.79
N PHE A 17 -2.00 -6.43 6.47
CA PHE A 17 -1.20 -6.49 5.25
C PHE A 17 0.27 -6.17 5.54
N HIS A 18 1.15 -6.37 4.56
CA HIS A 18 2.56 -6.03 4.67
C HIS A 18 3.00 -5.20 3.47
N LEU A 19 3.78 -4.16 3.73
CA LEU A 19 4.48 -3.39 2.71
C LEU A 19 5.99 -3.48 2.96
N PRO A 20 6.81 -3.62 1.91
CA PRO A 20 8.27 -3.60 2.05
C PRO A 20 8.75 -2.34 2.78
N GLY A 21 9.75 -2.50 3.64
CA GLY A 21 10.26 -1.42 4.48
C GLY A 21 9.61 -1.32 5.86
N HIS A 22 8.47 -1.98 6.09
CA HIS A 22 7.90 -2.12 7.42
C HIS A 22 8.31 -3.47 8.05
N PRO A 23 8.71 -3.55 9.34
CA PRO A 23 9.21 -4.80 9.94
C PRO A 23 8.13 -5.85 10.21
N GLY A 24 6.85 -5.54 10.04
CA GLY A 24 5.77 -6.49 10.33
C GLY A 24 4.50 -6.21 9.55
N LEU A 25 3.38 -6.63 10.11
CA LEU A 25 2.05 -6.33 9.57
C LEU A 25 1.63 -4.92 9.95
N LEU A 26 0.98 -4.27 8.99
CA LEU A 26 0.20 -3.07 9.13
C LEU A 26 -1.26 -3.45 9.40
N SER A 27 -1.93 -2.61 10.18
CA SER A 27 -3.30 -2.83 10.64
C SER A 27 -4.29 -2.56 9.50
N PRO A 28 -5.41 -3.32 9.40
CA PRO A 28 -6.47 -2.96 8.47
C PRO A 28 -7.01 -1.56 8.78
N GLY A 29 -7.37 -0.81 7.74
CA GLY A 29 -7.84 0.57 7.89
C GLY A 29 -7.58 1.42 6.66
N GLU A 30 -7.81 2.71 6.82
CA GLU A 30 -7.56 3.73 5.80
C GLU A 30 -6.15 4.30 5.96
N TYR A 31 -5.48 4.47 4.83
CA TYR A 31 -4.13 5.05 4.74
C TYR A 31 -4.12 6.17 3.72
N GLU A 32 -3.52 7.30 4.08
CA GLU A 32 -3.21 8.35 3.11
C GLU A 32 -1.97 7.99 2.31
N VAL A 33 -2.03 8.25 1.01
CA VAL A 33 -0.96 7.94 0.06
C VAL A 33 -0.67 9.15 -0.82
N ASP A 34 0.58 9.60 -0.76
CA ASP A 34 1.10 10.61 -1.68
C ASP A 34 1.84 9.92 -2.81
N THR A 35 1.41 10.13 -4.04
CA THR A 35 2.08 9.55 -5.21
C THR A 35 2.83 10.64 -5.96
N LEU A 36 4.16 10.50 -6.04
CA LEU A 36 4.99 11.32 -6.90
C LEU A 36 4.84 10.82 -8.33
N GLU A 37 4.49 11.73 -9.23
CA GLU A 37 4.29 11.43 -10.63
C GLU A 37 5.14 12.35 -11.50
N LYS A 38 5.60 11.82 -12.63
CA LYS A 38 6.33 12.57 -13.66
C LYS A 38 5.49 12.64 -14.92
N LEU A 39 5.39 13.82 -15.53
CA LEU A 39 4.77 13.97 -16.85
C LEU A 39 5.54 13.08 -17.84
N ASP A 40 4.81 12.23 -18.55
CA ASP A 40 5.36 11.44 -19.65
C ASP A 40 5.55 12.33 -20.89
N PRO A 41 6.80 12.64 -21.30
CA PRO A 41 7.05 13.48 -22.45
C PRO A 41 6.79 12.75 -23.78
N ASP A 42 6.74 11.42 -23.77
CA ASP A 42 6.65 10.59 -24.96
C ASP A 42 5.21 10.13 -25.24
N ALA A 43 4.27 10.41 -24.33
CA ALA A 43 2.87 10.08 -24.50
C ALA A 43 2.16 11.02 -25.50
N ALA A 44 1.36 10.43 -26.40
CA ALA A 44 0.57 11.16 -27.40
C ALA A 44 -0.49 12.12 -26.81
N MET A 45 -0.82 11.93 -25.53
CA MET A 45 -1.69 12.79 -24.73
C MET A 45 -1.06 13.02 -23.36
N ARG A 46 -1.48 14.07 -22.66
CA ARG A 46 -0.96 14.41 -21.33
C ARG A 46 -1.21 13.26 -20.35
N SER A 47 -0.16 12.52 -20.02
CA SER A 47 -0.19 11.40 -19.08
C SER A 47 0.96 11.48 -18.09
N TYR A 48 0.84 10.71 -17.00
CA TYR A 48 1.75 10.79 -15.87
C TYR A 48 2.19 9.38 -15.46
N ILE A 49 3.49 9.19 -15.26
CA ILE A 49 4.09 7.96 -14.77
C ILE A 49 4.26 8.09 -13.26
N LYS A 50 3.65 7.18 -12.50
CA LYS A 50 3.86 7.06 -11.05
C LYS A 50 5.30 6.61 -10.78
N LEU A 51 6.03 7.35 -9.96
CA LEU A 51 7.41 7.05 -9.61
C LEU A 51 7.52 6.32 -8.26
N GLU A 52 6.84 6.84 -7.25
CA GLU A 52 6.87 6.33 -5.88
C GLU A 52 5.59 6.73 -5.13
N CYS A 53 5.23 5.92 -4.15
CA CYS A 53 4.11 6.15 -3.24
C CYS A 53 4.62 6.28 -1.81
N HIS A 54 4.16 7.29 -1.10
CA HIS A 54 4.43 7.52 0.32
C HIS A 54 3.17 7.19 1.11
N VAL A 55 3.19 6.08 1.83
CA VAL A 55 2.08 5.62 2.67
C VAL A 55 2.28 6.16 4.07
N HIS A 56 1.35 6.98 4.54
CA HIS A 56 1.41 7.60 5.86
C HIS A 56 0.90 6.63 6.94
N LEU A 57 1.71 6.40 7.96
CA LEU A 57 1.38 5.56 9.11
C LEU A 57 0.97 6.44 10.27
N TRP A 58 -0.28 6.33 10.74
CA TRP A 58 -0.78 7.16 11.85
C TRP A 58 -1.15 6.37 13.10
N ALA A 59 -1.47 5.09 12.96
CA ALA A 59 -1.74 4.26 14.11
C ALA A 59 -0.43 4.00 14.85
N LYS A 60 -0.44 4.17 16.18
CA LYS A 60 0.75 3.96 17.01
C LYS A 60 1.28 2.53 16.92
N GLU A 61 0.43 1.57 16.62
CA GLU A 61 0.79 0.16 16.41
C GLU A 61 1.52 -0.11 15.09
N ASP A 62 1.26 0.73 14.07
CA ASP A 62 1.90 0.69 12.76
C ASP A 62 3.18 1.53 12.72
N MET A 63 3.30 2.54 13.59
CA MET A 63 4.53 3.32 13.79
C MET A 63 5.60 2.51 14.54
N LYS A 64 6.12 1.46 13.92
CA LYS A 64 7.26 0.69 14.44
C LYS A 64 8.58 1.35 14.06
N ASP A 65 9.54 1.27 14.97
CA ASP A 65 10.90 1.79 14.79
C ASP A 65 10.99 3.28 14.37
N GLY A 66 9.94 4.06 14.68
CA GLY A 66 9.88 5.48 14.35
C GLY A 66 9.54 5.79 12.89
N ILE A 67 9.05 4.81 12.13
CA ILE A 67 8.59 5.01 10.75
C ILE A 67 7.19 5.63 10.78
N ASP A 68 7.06 6.83 10.22
CA ASP A 68 5.79 7.56 10.04
C ASP A 68 5.35 7.58 8.57
N VAL A 69 6.27 7.35 7.62
CA VAL A 69 5.99 7.26 6.20
C VAL A 69 6.77 6.11 5.55
N LEU A 70 6.08 5.24 4.82
CA LEU A 70 6.69 4.19 4.01
C LEU A 70 6.77 4.62 2.55
N MET A 71 7.99 4.65 2.01
CA MET A 71 8.21 4.79 0.57
C MET A 71 8.08 3.42 -0.10
N VAL A 72 7.11 3.28 -1.01
CA VAL A 72 6.74 2.03 -1.65
C VAL A 72 6.66 2.24 -3.16
N GLU A 73 7.13 1.26 -3.94
CA GLU A 73 6.94 1.28 -5.39
C GLU A 73 5.46 1.23 -5.75
N PRO A 74 4.98 1.98 -6.76
CA PRO A 74 3.57 2.01 -7.10
C PRO A 74 3.00 0.62 -7.40
N GLN A 75 3.75 -0.22 -8.10
CA GLN A 75 3.34 -1.60 -8.42
C GLN A 75 3.16 -2.49 -7.18
N VAL A 76 3.97 -2.27 -6.14
CA VAL A 76 3.88 -3.03 -4.89
C VAL A 76 2.64 -2.63 -4.11
N LEU A 77 2.34 -1.33 -4.05
CA LEU A 77 1.13 -0.84 -3.40
C LEU A 77 -0.13 -1.35 -4.10
N GLU A 78 -0.18 -1.29 -5.44
CA GLU A 78 -1.31 -1.81 -6.21
C GLU A 78 -1.46 -3.34 -6.05
N ALA A 79 -0.35 -4.09 -6.00
CA ALA A 79 -0.40 -5.53 -5.74
C ALA A 79 -0.93 -5.87 -4.35
N ALA A 80 -0.55 -5.09 -3.33
CA ALA A 80 -1.06 -5.25 -1.96
C ALA A 80 -2.57 -4.97 -1.89
N LEU A 81 -3.04 -3.90 -2.52
CA LEU A 81 -4.48 -3.56 -2.60
C LEU A 81 -5.27 -4.63 -3.36
N ALA A 82 -4.72 -5.15 -4.46
CA ALA A 82 -5.34 -6.23 -5.22
C ALA A 82 -5.41 -7.54 -4.43
N LEU A 83 -4.38 -7.87 -3.64
CA LEU A 83 -4.39 -9.05 -2.78
C LEU A 83 -5.41 -8.93 -1.64
N ASP A 84 -5.54 -7.74 -1.05
CA ASP A 84 -6.48 -7.49 0.04
C ASP A 84 -7.95 -7.56 -0.40
N SER A 85 -8.25 -6.97 -1.56
CA SER A 85 -9.62 -6.84 -2.08
C SER A 85 -10.14 -8.06 -2.86
N ASP A 86 -9.28 -9.01 -3.23
CA ASP A 86 -9.67 -10.19 -4.00
C ASP A 86 -10.08 -11.36 -3.10
N PRO A 87 -11.38 -11.72 -3.03
CA PRO A 87 -11.83 -12.83 -2.20
C PRO A 87 -11.31 -14.19 -2.67
N LEU A 88 -10.89 -14.32 -3.93
CA LEU A 88 -10.34 -15.58 -4.46
C LEU A 88 -8.87 -15.80 -4.06
N ARG A 89 -8.20 -14.79 -3.51
CA ARG A 89 -6.79 -14.84 -3.08
C ARG A 89 -6.64 -14.88 -1.56
N GLU A 90 -7.67 -15.33 -0.86
CA GLU A 90 -7.66 -15.48 0.59
C GLU A 90 -6.52 -16.36 1.10
N ASP A 91 -6.23 -17.49 0.44
CA ASP A 91 -5.13 -18.38 0.86
C ASP A 91 -3.78 -17.67 0.80
N GLU A 92 -3.54 -16.89 -0.26
CA GLU A 92 -2.31 -16.12 -0.45
C GLU A 92 -2.18 -15.01 0.61
N ARG A 93 -3.28 -14.30 0.87
CA ARG A 93 -3.35 -13.30 1.95
C ARG A 93 -3.06 -13.92 3.31
N ASN A 94 -3.70 -15.05 3.62
CA ASN A 94 -3.53 -15.77 4.87
C ASN A 94 -2.10 -16.30 5.04
N GLN A 95 -1.47 -16.75 3.96
CA GLN A 95 -0.06 -17.14 3.95
C GLN A 95 0.86 -15.94 4.22
N MET A 96 0.58 -14.79 3.60
CA MET A 96 1.31 -13.55 3.88
C MET A 96 1.17 -13.17 5.36
N ILE A 97 -0.06 -13.16 5.92
CA ILE A 97 -0.31 -12.80 7.33
C ILE A 97 0.51 -13.69 8.26
N LYS A 98 0.49 -15.01 8.05
CA LYS A 98 1.27 -15.98 8.85
C LYS A 98 2.77 -15.74 8.75
N SER A 99 3.27 -15.42 7.57
CA SER A 99 4.71 -15.19 7.32
C SER A 99 5.26 -13.99 8.10
N PHE A 100 4.41 -13.02 8.41
CA PHE A 100 4.75 -11.84 9.24
C PHE A 100 4.22 -11.94 10.68
N GLY A 101 3.94 -13.16 11.15
CA GLY A 101 3.60 -13.45 12.54
C GLY A 101 2.16 -13.10 12.96
N GLY A 102 1.29 -12.74 12.00
CA GLY A 102 -0.13 -12.52 12.25
C GLY A 102 -0.93 -13.82 12.31
N ARG A 103 -2.16 -13.71 12.83
CA ARG A 103 -3.16 -14.78 12.74
C ARG A 103 -4.16 -14.38 11.66
N PRO A 104 -4.40 -15.21 10.64
CA PRO A 104 -5.49 -14.96 9.71
C PRO A 104 -6.80 -14.87 10.49
N THR A 105 -7.59 -13.87 10.17
CA THR A 105 -8.97 -13.76 10.65
C THR A 105 -9.88 -14.36 9.59
N ASP A 106 -10.59 -15.43 9.92
CA ASP A 106 -11.60 -16.09 9.06
C ASP A 106 -12.87 -15.24 8.85
N ASN A 107 -12.86 -13.97 9.25
CA ASN A 107 -14.03 -13.09 9.13
C ASN A 107 -14.00 -12.34 7.79
N ALA A 108 -14.23 -13.07 6.69
CA ALA A 108 -15.05 -12.50 5.64
C ALA A 108 -16.45 -12.31 6.23
N ALA A 109 -16.93 -11.07 6.27
CA ALA A 109 -18.17 -10.65 6.94
C ALA A 109 -19.35 -11.63 6.73
N ALA A 110 -19.96 -12.02 7.85
CA ALA A 110 -21.36 -12.44 7.90
C ALA A 110 -22.27 -11.20 7.85
#